data_AF-A0A2M7X7A0-F1
#
_entry.id   AF-A0A2M7X7A0-F1
#
_cell.length_a   1.000
_cell.length_b   1.000
_cell.length_c   1.000
_cell.angle_alpha   90.00
_cell.angle_beta   90.00
_cell.angle_gamma   90.00
#
_symmetry.space_group_name_H-M   'P 1'
#
loop_
_entity.id
_entity.type
_entity.pdbx_description
1 polymer ?
#
loop_
_entity_poly.entity_id
_entity_poly.type
_entity_poly.pdbx_seq_one_letter_code
_entity_poly.pdbx_strand_id
1 'polypeptide(L)'
;MAIWLRLICIKAMLSATLHTPRVNAFEPGLTPSPRLLAAAPHRLLFFVGASNVLLAMLWWTGWLLQTRWGGQALPQPSVPAGFMHALVMQYQVLPPFMFGFLLTVFPRWMNLPELTVWHYLPVGLGLFGGQLLTLIGLLGWPHLLTLGFIFTLIGWSTGLVWLLRLLWQSASLTWHAISCAAALGIGWLGLLMGFAAWFSGNPQWWFMAIKFAGFGLLLPIYFSVCHRMLPFFASRVIAGYRGRNPLWTLGLFWALAVAHLGLELVHGYPWLWLTDLPM
;
A
#
# COMPACT_ATOMS: atom_id res chain seq x y z
N MET A 1 55.12 -13.29 -29.00
CA MET A 1 53.77 -12.65 -29.05
C MET A 1 52.88 -12.97 -27.82
N ALA A 2 53.07 -14.11 -27.12
CA ALA A 2 52.21 -14.51 -26.00
C ALA A 2 52.51 -13.84 -24.64
N ILE A 3 53.72 -13.28 -24.43
CA ILE A 3 54.10 -12.61 -23.16
C ILE A 3 53.49 -11.21 -23.03
N TRP A 4 53.36 -10.49 -24.16
CA TRP A 4 52.76 -9.15 -24.19
C TRP A 4 51.25 -9.16 -23.89
N LEU A 5 50.52 -10.19 -24.33
CA LEU A 5 49.09 -10.37 -24.02
C LEU A 5 48.83 -10.65 -22.54
N ARG A 6 49.72 -11.37 -21.84
CA ARG A 6 49.61 -11.62 -20.40
C ARG A 6 49.88 -10.38 -19.55
N LEU A 7 50.83 -9.53 -19.98
CA LEU A 7 51.11 -8.25 -19.30
C LEU A 7 49.96 -7.24 -19.44
N ILE A 8 49.26 -7.22 -20.57
CA ILE A 8 48.06 -6.38 -20.77
C ILE A 8 46.89 -6.87 -19.88
N CYS A 9 46.67 -8.18 -19.76
CA CYS A 9 45.66 -8.75 -18.85
C CYS A 9 45.96 -8.45 -17.37
N ILE A 10 47.23 -8.50 -16.95
CA ILE A 10 47.63 -8.19 -15.57
C ILE A 10 47.47 -6.68 -15.28
N LYS A 11 47.79 -5.80 -16.23
CA LYS A 11 47.54 -4.35 -16.10
C LYS A 11 46.03 -4.03 -16.08
N ALA A 12 45.20 -4.77 -16.81
CA ALA A 12 43.74 -4.63 -16.78
C ALA A 12 43.13 -5.14 -15.46
N MET A 13 43.67 -6.23 -14.88
CA MET A 13 43.23 -6.74 -13.57
C MET A 13 43.70 -5.86 -12.41
N LEU A 14 44.87 -5.21 -12.50
CA LEU A 14 45.36 -4.28 -11.48
C LEU A 14 44.72 -2.89 -11.54
N SER A 15 44.11 -2.52 -12.68
CA SER A 15 43.26 -1.33 -12.81
C SER A 15 41.83 -1.54 -12.29
N ALA A 16 41.45 -2.78 -11.92
CA ALA A 16 40.26 -3.06 -11.14
C ALA A 16 40.53 -2.78 -9.65
N THR A 17 41.08 -1.60 -9.37
CA THR A 17 41.04 -0.98 -8.04
C THR A 17 39.59 -0.96 -7.59
N LEU A 18 39.30 -1.78 -6.58
CA LEU A 18 38.30 -1.56 -5.54
C LEU A 18 37.36 -0.40 -5.88
N HIS A 19 36.29 -0.69 -6.63
CA HIS A 19 35.11 0.16 -6.59
C HIS A 19 34.49 -0.08 -5.21
N THR A 20 35.12 0.49 -4.18
CA THR A 20 34.42 0.79 -2.94
C THR A 20 33.20 1.58 -3.40
N PRO A 21 31.97 1.08 -3.19
CA PRO A 21 30.82 1.92 -3.43
C PRO A 21 31.10 3.18 -2.63
N ARG A 22 31.13 4.35 -3.29
CA ARG A 22 31.07 5.61 -2.57
C ARG A 22 29.82 5.48 -1.72
N VAL A 23 29.99 5.21 -0.43
CA VAL A 23 29.01 5.56 0.57
C VAL A 23 28.86 7.05 0.33
N ASN A 24 27.80 7.44 -0.38
CA ASN A 24 27.56 8.83 -0.69
C ASN A 24 27.69 9.57 0.64
N ALA A 25 28.75 10.37 0.76
CA ALA A 25 28.89 11.31 1.84
C ALA A 25 27.55 12.02 1.92
N PHE A 26 26.96 12.06 3.12
CA PHE A 26 25.75 12.80 3.39
C PHE A 26 25.95 14.21 2.83
N GLU A 27 25.36 14.54 1.67
CA GLU A 27 25.60 15.85 1.04
C GLU A 27 25.02 16.90 1.99
N PRO A 28 25.87 17.67 2.71
CA PRO A 28 25.39 18.62 3.68
C PRO A 28 24.90 19.82 2.89
N GLY A 29 23.58 19.89 2.66
CA GLY A 29 23.00 20.99 1.88
C GLY A 29 21.59 20.77 1.34
N LEU A 30 21.02 19.56 1.43
CA LEU A 30 19.63 19.34 1.03
C LEU A 30 18.67 19.94 2.07
N THR A 31 18.24 21.18 1.84
CA THR A 31 17.13 21.76 2.58
C THR A 31 15.84 20.97 2.28
N PRO A 32 15.04 20.60 3.30
CA PRO A 32 13.75 19.96 3.08
C PRO A 32 12.91 20.83 2.13
N SER A 33 12.49 20.25 1.00
CA SER A 33 11.66 20.97 0.02
C SER A 33 10.56 20.05 -0.53
N PRO A 34 9.39 20.61 -0.90
CA PRO A 34 8.31 19.83 -1.52
C PRO A 34 8.75 19.11 -2.80
N ARG A 35 9.72 19.68 -3.53
CA ARG A 35 10.29 19.07 -4.75
C ARG A 35 10.98 17.73 -4.46
N LEU A 36 11.61 17.60 -3.29
CA LEU A 36 12.24 16.35 -2.88
C LEU A 36 11.21 15.25 -2.61
N LEU A 37 10.05 15.57 -2.05
CA LEU A 37 8.96 14.60 -1.88
C LEU A 37 8.46 14.10 -3.24
N ALA A 38 8.31 15.00 -4.20
CA ALA A 38 7.84 14.69 -5.55
C ALA A 38 8.88 13.99 -6.45
N ALA A 39 10.10 13.71 -5.98
CA ALA A 39 11.17 13.14 -6.81
C ALA A 39 11.02 11.63 -7.10
N ALA A 40 10.26 10.91 -6.27
CA ALA A 40 9.96 9.49 -6.51
C ALA A 40 8.61 9.11 -5.87
N PRO A 41 7.90 8.10 -6.41
CA PRO A 41 6.57 7.73 -5.92
C PRO A 41 6.55 7.40 -4.43
N HIS A 42 7.48 6.55 -3.97
CA HIS A 42 7.57 6.14 -2.57
C HIS A 42 7.88 7.32 -1.62
N ARG A 43 8.66 8.33 -2.04
CA ARG A 43 8.99 9.47 -1.16
C ARG A 43 7.74 10.29 -0.83
N LEU A 44 6.97 10.65 -1.84
CA LEU A 44 5.72 11.38 -1.66
C LEU A 44 4.71 10.54 -0.87
N LEU A 45 4.46 9.31 -1.32
CA LEU A 45 3.35 8.51 -0.80
C LEU A 45 3.65 7.89 0.57
N PHE A 46 4.91 7.65 0.92
CA PHE A 46 5.27 7.27 2.29
C PHE A 46 5.19 8.46 3.24
N PHE A 47 5.52 9.67 2.79
CA PHE A 47 5.28 10.88 3.58
C PHE A 47 3.79 11.09 3.83
N VAL A 48 2.95 10.92 2.80
CA VAL A 48 1.49 10.94 2.94
C VAL A 48 1.03 9.86 3.92
N GLY A 49 1.49 8.62 3.76
CA GLY A 49 1.16 7.52 4.68
C GLY A 49 1.55 7.81 6.12
N ALA A 50 2.79 8.27 6.36
CA ALA A 50 3.27 8.61 7.69
C ALA A 50 2.45 9.75 8.32
N SER A 51 2.11 10.76 7.54
CA SER A 51 1.23 11.85 7.98
C SER A 51 -0.16 11.33 8.32
N ASN A 52 -0.74 10.47 7.48
CA ASN A 52 -2.06 9.86 7.71
C ASN A 52 -2.07 9.00 8.98
N VAL A 53 -1.02 8.20 9.23
CA VAL A 53 -0.87 7.44 10.50
C VAL A 53 -0.93 8.41 11.68
N LEU A 54 -0.08 9.44 11.71
CA LEU A 54 0.01 10.35 12.85
C LEU A 54 -1.31 11.09 13.09
N LEU A 55 -1.96 11.58 12.03
CA LEU A 55 -3.23 12.28 12.12
C LEU A 55 -4.37 11.35 12.58
N ALA A 56 -4.44 10.13 12.04
CA ALA A 56 -5.44 9.14 12.45
C ALA A 56 -5.25 8.71 13.90
N MET A 57 -4.00 8.49 14.33
CA MET A 57 -3.66 8.17 15.72
C MET A 57 -3.98 9.32 16.66
N LEU A 58 -3.72 10.57 16.27
CA LEU A 58 -4.07 11.74 17.06
C LEU A 58 -5.58 11.84 17.26
N TRP A 59 -6.36 11.73 16.18
CA TRP A 59 -7.82 11.74 16.25
C TRP A 59 -8.35 10.60 17.13
N TRP A 60 -7.88 9.37 16.90
CA TRP A 60 -8.34 8.20 17.66
C TRP A 60 -7.97 8.27 19.14
N THR A 61 -6.78 8.77 19.46
CA THR A 61 -6.36 9.00 20.84
C THR A 61 -7.26 10.03 21.51
N GLY A 62 -7.55 11.15 20.84
CA GLY A 62 -8.49 12.16 21.36
C GLY A 62 -9.87 11.57 21.61
N TRP A 63 -10.38 10.76 20.67
CA TRP A 63 -11.66 10.06 20.81
C TRP A 63 -11.69 9.13 22.02
N LEU A 64 -10.66 8.30 22.20
CA LEU A 64 -10.54 7.39 23.33
C LEU A 64 -10.42 8.16 24.66
N LEU A 65 -9.64 9.24 24.69
CA LEU A 65 -9.47 10.07 25.87
C LEU A 65 -10.82 10.61 26.35
N GLN A 66 -11.58 11.23 25.44
CA GLN A 66 -12.92 11.74 25.73
C GLN A 66 -13.87 10.62 26.19
N THR A 67 -13.89 9.50 25.47
CA THR A 67 -14.85 8.41 25.74
C THR A 67 -14.57 7.70 27.06
N ARG A 68 -13.30 7.61 27.48
CA ARG A 68 -12.89 6.89 28.69
C ARG A 68 -12.78 7.76 29.94
N TRP A 69 -12.26 8.97 29.80
CA TRP A 69 -11.96 9.86 30.94
C TRP A 69 -12.76 11.17 30.93
N GLY A 70 -13.62 11.39 29.93
CA GLY A 70 -14.34 12.66 29.76
C GLY A 70 -13.43 13.77 29.20
N GLY A 71 -13.89 15.02 29.28
CA GLY A 71 -13.17 16.20 28.78
C GLY A 71 -13.99 17.02 27.80
N GLN A 72 -13.34 17.91 27.05
CA GLN A 72 -14.00 18.69 26.00
C GLN A 72 -14.64 17.74 24.99
N ALA A 73 -15.95 17.89 24.78
CA ALA A 73 -16.66 17.00 23.88
C ALA A 73 -16.16 17.20 22.44
N LEU A 74 -15.52 16.18 21.84
CA LEU A 74 -15.44 16.12 20.40
C LEU A 74 -16.87 15.95 19.87
N PRO A 75 -17.22 16.64 18.78
CA PRO A 75 -18.50 16.45 18.13
C PRO A 75 -18.73 14.96 17.85
N GLN A 76 -19.94 14.48 18.18
CA GLN A 76 -20.32 13.11 17.84
C GLN A 76 -20.37 12.99 16.31
N PRO A 77 -19.53 12.12 15.70
CA PRO A 77 -19.58 11.92 14.26
C PRO A 77 -20.93 11.29 13.89
N SER A 78 -21.45 11.66 12.72
CA SER A 78 -22.71 11.12 12.20
C SER A 78 -22.65 9.63 11.88
N VAL A 79 -21.46 9.04 11.85
CA VAL A 79 -21.22 7.60 11.77
C VAL A 79 -20.52 7.16 13.04
N PRO A 80 -20.88 5.99 13.62
CA PRO A 80 -20.18 5.46 14.79
C PRO A 80 -18.66 5.46 14.59
N ALA A 81 -17.95 6.10 15.54
CA ALA A 81 -16.51 6.32 15.42
C ALA A 81 -15.70 5.04 15.25
N GLY A 82 -16.18 3.90 15.76
CA GLY A 82 -15.54 2.59 15.55
C GLY A 82 -15.49 2.16 14.07
N PHE A 83 -16.57 2.38 13.32
CA PHE A 83 -16.57 2.10 11.88
C PHE A 83 -15.62 3.03 11.13
N MET A 84 -15.64 4.31 11.47
CA MET A 84 -14.76 5.30 10.84
C MET A 84 -13.30 5.04 11.17
N HIS A 85 -12.97 4.63 12.40
CA HIS A 85 -11.63 4.20 12.76
C HIS A 85 -11.19 2.99 11.92
N ALA A 86 -12.01 1.93 11.87
CA ALA A 86 -11.70 0.75 11.08
C ALA A 86 -11.50 1.09 9.59
N LEU A 87 -12.30 2.00 9.03
CA LEU A 87 -12.18 2.41 7.64
C LEU A 87 -10.94 3.26 7.40
N VAL A 88 -10.71 4.31 8.21
CA VAL A 88 -9.54 5.19 8.10
C VAL A 88 -8.25 4.38 8.16
N MET A 89 -8.15 3.46 9.13
CA MET A 89 -6.95 2.62 9.32
C MET A 89 -6.66 1.73 8.12
N GLN A 90 -7.70 1.19 7.47
CA GLN A 90 -7.51 0.22 6.39
C GLN A 90 -7.45 0.88 5.00
N TYR A 91 -8.17 1.98 4.78
CA TYR A 91 -8.35 2.60 3.46
C TYR A 91 -7.60 3.92 3.25
N GLN A 92 -7.21 4.62 4.31
CA GLN A 92 -6.56 5.92 4.18
C GLN A 92 -5.16 5.94 4.79
N VAL A 93 -4.89 5.12 5.81
CA VAL A 93 -3.57 5.02 6.44
C VAL A 93 -2.60 4.13 5.66
N LEU A 94 -2.96 2.87 5.40
CA LEU A 94 -2.07 1.89 4.74
C LEU A 94 -1.93 2.07 3.22
N PRO A 95 -2.99 2.40 2.46
CA PRO A 95 -2.92 2.45 1.00
C PRO A 95 -1.92 3.43 0.41
N PRO A 96 -1.64 4.62 0.99
CA PRO A 96 -0.52 5.45 0.55
C PRO A 96 0.82 4.69 0.53
N PHE A 97 1.13 3.88 1.55
CA PHE A 97 2.33 3.05 1.54
C PHE A 97 2.27 1.97 0.46
N MET A 98 1.12 1.34 0.27
CA MET A 98 0.93 0.34 -0.80
C MET A 98 1.17 0.97 -2.18
N PHE A 99 0.51 2.08 -2.49
CA PHE A 99 0.71 2.79 -3.77
C PHE A 99 2.14 3.30 -3.92
N GLY A 100 2.74 3.86 -2.86
CA GLY A 100 4.12 4.34 -2.88
C GLY A 100 5.12 3.25 -3.23
N PHE A 101 4.92 2.06 -2.65
CA PHE A 101 5.71 0.89 -2.97
C PHE A 101 5.43 0.40 -4.39
N LEU A 102 4.16 0.12 -4.73
CA LEU A 102 3.77 -0.53 -5.98
C LEU A 102 4.06 0.34 -7.21
N LEU A 103 3.79 1.65 -7.17
CA LEU A 103 4.13 2.58 -8.26
C LEU A 103 5.65 2.72 -8.45
N THR A 104 6.45 2.41 -7.42
CA THR A 104 7.92 2.35 -7.54
C THR A 104 8.40 1.01 -8.11
N VAL A 105 7.83 -0.12 -7.66
CA VAL A 105 8.37 -1.44 -7.99
C VAL A 105 7.76 -2.08 -9.24
N PHE A 106 6.52 -1.75 -9.62
CA PHE A 106 5.88 -2.34 -10.80
C PHE A 106 6.67 -2.09 -12.09
N PRO A 107 7.11 -0.85 -12.40
CA PRO A 107 7.94 -0.62 -13.58
C PRO A 107 9.18 -1.51 -13.59
N ARG A 108 9.85 -1.66 -12.44
CA ARG A 108 11.05 -2.50 -12.29
C ARG A 108 10.75 -3.99 -12.45
N TRP A 109 9.62 -4.47 -11.92
CA TRP A 109 9.21 -5.86 -12.07
C TRP A 109 8.87 -6.23 -13.51
N MET A 110 8.43 -5.26 -14.31
CA MET A 110 7.98 -5.44 -15.69
C MET A 110 9.00 -4.95 -16.73
N ASN A 111 10.17 -4.49 -16.28
CA ASN A 111 11.21 -3.86 -17.11
C ASN A 111 10.68 -2.69 -17.96
N LEU A 112 9.84 -1.84 -17.36
CA LEU A 112 9.26 -0.64 -17.96
C LEU A 112 9.96 0.63 -17.43
N PRO A 113 9.89 1.76 -18.16
CA PRO A 113 10.42 3.04 -17.71
C PRO A 113 9.82 3.49 -16.38
N GLU A 114 10.61 4.19 -15.55
CA GLU A 114 10.12 4.74 -14.29
C GLU A 114 9.02 5.80 -14.51
N LEU A 115 8.08 5.85 -13.58
CA LEU A 115 6.97 6.80 -13.63
C LEU A 115 7.43 8.23 -13.35
N THR A 116 6.92 9.18 -14.12
CA THR A 116 7.10 10.61 -13.87
C THR A 116 6.13 11.13 -12.80
N VAL A 117 6.40 12.32 -12.25
CA VAL A 117 5.60 12.97 -11.18
C VAL A 117 4.09 13.01 -11.46
N TRP A 118 3.68 13.16 -12.72
CA TRP A 118 2.28 13.23 -13.12
C TRP A 118 1.49 11.94 -12.83
N HIS A 119 2.17 10.81 -12.69
CA HIS A 119 1.53 9.53 -12.44
C HIS A 119 1.14 9.35 -10.96
N TYR A 120 1.95 9.86 -10.02
CA TYR A 120 1.78 9.61 -8.58
C TYR A 120 1.41 10.85 -7.77
N LEU A 121 1.63 12.06 -8.29
CA LEU A 121 1.20 13.28 -7.59
C LEU A 121 -0.32 13.33 -7.36
N PRO A 122 -1.19 13.04 -8.36
CA PRO A 122 -2.63 13.04 -8.12
C PRO A 122 -3.07 11.95 -7.13
N VAL A 123 -2.37 10.81 -7.11
CA VAL A 123 -2.60 9.73 -6.13
C VAL A 123 -2.32 10.25 -4.71
N GLY A 124 -1.16 10.89 -4.50
CA GLY A 124 -0.80 11.47 -3.22
C GLY A 124 -1.76 12.56 -2.76
N LEU A 125 -2.13 13.48 -3.66
CA LEU A 125 -3.07 14.56 -3.36
C LEU A 125 -4.47 14.02 -3.01
N GLY A 126 -4.98 13.04 -3.77
CA GLY A 126 -6.28 12.43 -3.50
C GLY A 126 -6.31 11.68 -2.16
N LEU A 127 -5.28 10.87 -1.88
CA LEU A 127 -5.22 10.10 -0.63
C LEU A 127 -4.96 10.98 0.60
N PHE A 128 -4.09 11.99 0.49
CA PHE A 128 -3.83 12.92 1.59
C PHE A 128 -5.01 13.85 1.84
N GLY A 129 -5.54 14.46 0.77
CA GLY A 129 -6.71 15.33 0.85
C GLY A 129 -7.93 14.56 1.37
N GLY A 130 -8.13 13.32 0.92
CA GLY A 130 -9.19 12.45 1.39
C GLY A 130 -9.12 12.19 2.90
N GLN A 131 -7.92 11.92 3.43
CA GLN A 131 -7.71 11.77 4.88
C GLN A 131 -8.03 13.05 5.64
N LEU A 132 -7.49 14.20 5.20
CA LEU A 132 -7.72 15.48 5.89
C LEU A 132 -9.20 15.83 5.94
N LEU A 133 -9.89 15.75 4.79
CA LEU A 133 -11.33 16.01 4.70
C LEU A 133 -12.13 15.03 5.55
N THR A 134 -11.74 13.76 5.59
CA THR A 134 -12.38 12.76 6.44
C THR A 134 -12.22 13.14 7.92
N LEU A 135 -11.00 13.41 8.39
CA LEU A 135 -10.76 13.73 9.80
C LEU A 135 -11.45 15.04 10.22
N ILE A 136 -11.42 16.09 9.40
CA ILE A 136 -12.13 17.34 9.68
C ILE A 136 -13.65 17.08 9.70
N GLY A 137 -14.15 16.23 8.80
CA GLY A 137 -15.54 15.83 8.79
C GLY A 137 -15.98 15.10 10.07
N LEU A 138 -15.10 14.28 10.64
CA LEU A 138 -15.32 13.62 11.94
C LEU A 138 -15.32 14.60 13.12
N LEU A 139 -14.81 15.82 12.95
CA LEU A 139 -14.90 16.91 13.92
C LEU A 139 -16.19 17.73 13.78
N GLY A 140 -17.26 17.15 13.23
CA GLY A 140 -18.59 17.75 13.20
C GLY A 140 -19.00 18.43 11.89
N TRP A 141 -18.31 18.14 10.78
CA TRP A 141 -18.56 18.74 9.46
C TRP A 141 -18.93 17.66 8.43
N PRO A 142 -20.13 17.06 8.48
CA PRO A 142 -20.45 15.82 7.74
C PRO A 142 -20.28 15.91 6.21
N HIS A 143 -20.48 17.08 5.61
CA HIS A 143 -20.27 17.27 4.17
C HIS A 143 -18.81 17.03 3.76
N LEU A 144 -17.84 17.31 4.65
CA LEU A 144 -16.43 17.02 4.40
C LEU A 144 -16.12 15.53 4.44
N LEU A 145 -16.91 14.71 5.14
CA LEU A 145 -16.77 13.24 5.06
C LEU A 145 -17.06 12.75 3.64
N THR A 146 -18.12 13.25 3.03
CA THR A 146 -18.48 12.90 1.64
C THR A 146 -17.35 13.28 0.68
N LEU A 147 -16.81 14.50 0.82
CA LEU A 147 -15.65 14.94 0.03
C LEU A 147 -14.41 14.09 0.31
N GLY A 148 -14.19 13.69 1.56
CA GLY A 148 -13.10 12.81 1.97
C GLY A 148 -13.13 11.48 1.23
N PHE A 149 -14.28 10.81 1.20
CA PHE A 149 -14.48 9.59 0.41
C PHE A 149 -14.24 9.81 -1.08
N ILE A 150 -14.78 10.89 -1.66
CA ILE A 150 -14.60 11.20 -3.09
C ILE A 150 -13.11 11.39 -3.41
N PHE A 151 -12.38 12.14 -2.60
CA PHE A 151 -10.94 12.35 -2.79
C PHE A 151 -10.15 11.05 -2.65
N THR A 152 -10.45 10.22 -1.65
CA THR A 152 -9.82 8.91 -1.50
C THR A 152 -10.12 8.02 -2.71
N LEU A 153 -11.37 7.98 -3.19
CA LEU A 153 -11.76 7.21 -4.38
C LEU A 153 -11.05 7.69 -5.64
N ILE A 154 -10.90 9.00 -5.84
CA ILE A 154 -10.18 9.57 -6.99
C ILE A 154 -8.69 9.22 -6.91
N GLY A 155 -8.06 9.41 -5.75
CA GLY A 155 -6.66 9.08 -5.53
C GLY A 155 -6.38 7.60 -5.76
N TRP A 156 -7.21 6.73 -5.19
CA TRP A 156 -7.12 5.27 -5.35
C TRP A 156 -7.35 4.84 -6.80
N SER A 157 -8.41 5.33 -7.45
CA SER A 157 -8.72 5.04 -8.85
C SER A 157 -7.56 5.43 -9.75
N THR A 158 -6.96 6.59 -9.51
CA THR A 158 -5.81 7.07 -10.30
C THR A 158 -4.62 6.13 -10.16
N GLY A 159 -4.28 5.74 -8.93
CA GLY A 159 -3.18 4.80 -8.67
C GLY A 159 -3.44 3.43 -9.29
N LEU A 160 -4.66 2.91 -9.13
CA LEU A 160 -5.06 1.61 -9.67
C LEU A 160 -5.03 1.60 -11.19
N VAL A 161 -5.56 2.64 -11.85
CA VAL A 161 -5.53 2.77 -13.32
C VAL A 161 -4.09 2.76 -13.83
N TRP A 162 -3.16 3.47 -13.18
CA TRP A 162 -1.76 3.44 -13.59
C TRP A 162 -1.11 2.07 -13.41
N LEU A 163 -1.37 1.37 -12.30
CA LEU A 163 -0.86 0.02 -12.08
C LEU A 163 -1.41 -0.98 -13.11
N LEU A 164 -2.70 -0.87 -13.45
CA LEU A 164 -3.33 -1.70 -14.48
C LEU A 164 -2.78 -1.40 -15.88
N ARG A 165 -2.50 -0.12 -16.19
CA ARG A 165 -1.83 0.26 -17.44
C ARG A 165 -0.43 -0.35 -17.55
N LEU A 166 0.35 -0.35 -16.47
CA LEU A 166 1.67 -0.98 -16.45
C LEU A 166 1.57 -2.50 -16.69
N LEU A 167 0.59 -3.16 -16.05
CA LEU A 167 0.32 -4.58 -16.28
C LEU A 167 -0.03 -4.87 -17.74
N TRP A 168 -0.86 -4.02 -18.35
CA TRP A 168 -1.24 -4.14 -19.76
C TRP A 168 -0.04 -3.95 -20.72
N GLN A 169 0.89 -3.07 -20.37
CA GLN A 169 2.09 -2.81 -21.17
C GLN A 169 3.19 -3.87 -20.99
N SER A 170 3.09 -4.72 -19.96
CA SER A 170 4.12 -5.70 -19.68
C SER A 170 4.14 -6.80 -20.73
N ALA A 171 5.33 -7.10 -21.26
CA ALA A 171 5.54 -8.21 -22.20
C ALA A 171 5.43 -9.60 -21.53
N SER A 172 5.38 -9.67 -20.19
CA SER A 172 5.39 -10.94 -19.45
C SER A 172 4.45 -10.91 -18.25
N LEU A 173 3.81 -12.04 -17.98
CA LEU A 173 2.91 -12.17 -16.85
C LEU A 173 3.69 -12.16 -15.52
N THR A 174 3.50 -11.10 -14.75
CA THR A 174 4.03 -10.99 -13.38
C THR A 174 2.91 -11.30 -12.38
N TRP A 175 2.73 -12.56 -12.01
CA TRP A 175 1.64 -13.01 -11.13
C TRP A 175 1.55 -12.27 -9.79
N HIS A 176 2.68 -11.92 -9.16
CA HIS A 176 2.67 -11.10 -7.94
C HIS A 176 2.15 -9.67 -8.17
N ALA A 177 2.39 -9.10 -9.35
CA ALA A 177 1.86 -7.78 -9.70
C ALA A 177 0.35 -7.85 -9.98
N ILE A 178 -0.10 -8.89 -10.69
CA ILE A 178 -1.53 -9.18 -10.91
C ILE A 178 -2.23 -9.37 -9.56
N SER A 179 -1.62 -10.13 -8.66
CA SER A 179 -2.09 -10.35 -7.29
C SER A 179 -2.27 -9.03 -6.53
N CYS A 180 -1.27 -8.15 -6.52
CA CYS A 180 -1.40 -6.85 -5.86
C CYS A 180 -2.47 -5.96 -6.52
N ALA A 181 -2.58 -5.97 -7.86
CA ALA A 181 -3.60 -5.19 -8.55
C ALA A 181 -5.03 -5.72 -8.29
N ALA A 182 -5.21 -7.04 -8.23
CA ALA A 182 -6.47 -7.68 -7.87
C ALA A 182 -6.89 -7.30 -6.44
N ALA A 183 -5.95 -7.35 -5.49
CA ALA A 183 -6.20 -6.94 -4.11
C ALA A 183 -6.58 -5.46 -3.99
N LEU A 184 -5.90 -4.58 -4.72
CA LEU A 184 -6.27 -3.15 -4.79
C LEU A 184 -7.63 -2.92 -5.44
N GLY A 185 -8.02 -3.74 -6.42
CA GLY A 185 -9.34 -3.72 -7.04
C GLY A 185 -10.45 -4.15 -6.07
N ILE A 186 -10.23 -5.25 -5.33
CA ILE A 186 -11.16 -5.70 -4.28
C ILE A 186 -11.25 -4.64 -3.16
N GLY A 187 -10.13 -4.06 -2.76
CA GLY A 187 -10.10 -2.94 -1.83
C GLY A 187 -10.92 -1.75 -2.33
N TRP A 188 -10.77 -1.37 -3.60
CA TRP A 188 -11.57 -0.30 -4.20
C TRP A 188 -13.08 -0.58 -4.16
N LEU A 189 -13.50 -1.82 -4.42
CA LEU A 189 -14.91 -2.23 -4.25
C LEU A 189 -15.37 -2.10 -2.79
N GLY A 190 -14.54 -2.51 -1.82
CA GLY A 190 -14.86 -2.32 -0.40
C GLY A 190 -14.93 -0.84 0.00
N LEU A 191 -14.12 0.03 -0.59
CA LEU A 191 -14.20 1.47 -0.38
C LEU A 191 -15.51 2.05 -0.94
N LEU A 192 -15.96 1.59 -2.11
CA LEU A 192 -17.29 1.94 -2.65
C LEU A 192 -18.42 1.45 -1.74
N MET A 193 -18.31 0.25 -1.16
CA MET A 193 -19.27 -0.24 -0.17
C MET A 193 -19.31 0.67 1.06
N GLY A 194 -18.17 1.11 1.56
CA GLY A 194 -18.10 2.09 2.66
C GLY A 194 -18.72 3.43 2.29
N PHE A 195 -18.52 3.90 1.04
CA PHE A 195 -19.18 5.11 0.55
C PHE A 195 -20.70 4.92 0.39
N ALA A 196 -21.16 3.75 -0.06
CA ALA A 196 -22.59 3.43 -0.13
C ALA A 196 -23.22 3.30 1.27
N ALA A 197 -22.46 2.79 2.25
CA ALA A 197 -22.90 2.66 3.64
C ALA A 197 -23.37 3.99 4.21
N TRP A 198 -22.66 5.08 3.89
CA TRP A 198 -22.98 6.44 4.28
C TRP A 198 -24.39 6.88 3.88
N PHE A 199 -24.87 6.48 2.69
CA PHE A 199 -26.19 6.86 2.19
C PHE A 199 -27.28 5.83 2.52
N SER A 200 -26.91 4.57 2.72
CA SER A 200 -27.87 3.47 2.86
C SER A 200 -28.53 3.37 4.24
N GLY A 201 -27.87 3.86 5.30
CA GLY A 201 -28.27 3.60 6.68
C GLY A 201 -28.16 2.13 7.15
N ASN A 202 -27.77 1.20 6.26
CA ASN A 202 -27.63 -0.22 6.59
C ASN A 202 -26.20 -0.52 7.07
N PRO A 203 -26.00 -0.95 8.33
CA PRO A 203 -24.68 -1.23 8.89
C PRO A 203 -23.94 -2.40 8.21
N GLN A 204 -24.64 -3.25 7.46
CA GLN A 204 -24.02 -4.34 6.70
C GLN A 204 -23.00 -3.82 5.67
N TRP A 205 -23.23 -2.66 5.06
CA TRP A 205 -22.27 -2.10 4.10
C TRP A 205 -20.95 -1.68 4.78
N TRP A 206 -21.00 -1.16 6.02
CA TRP A 206 -19.80 -0.90 6.82
C TRP A 206 -19.05 -2.19 7.13
N PHE A 207 -19.78 -3.23 7.55
CA PHE A 207 -19.21 -4.55 7.81
C PHE A 207 -18.51 -5.13 6.57
N MET A 208 -19.18 -5.13 5.41
CA MET A 208 -18.62 -5.62 4.15
C MET A 208 -17.37 -4.84 3.76
N ALA A 209 -17.40 -3.51 3.83
CA ALA A 209 -16.22 -2.68 3.56
C ALA A 209 -15.03 -3.08 4.45
N ILE A 210 -15.25 -3.23 5.75
CA ILE A 210 -14.19 -3.61 6.70
C ILE A 210 -13.61 -5.01 6.37
N LYS A 211 -14.47 -5.98 6.02
CA LYS A 211 -14.00 -7.35 5.67
C LYS A 211 -13.27 -7.40 4.34
N PHE A 212 -13.74 -6.66 3.33
CA PHE A 212 -13.05 -6.51 2.05
C PHE A 212 -11.67 -5.86 2.24
N ALA A 213 -11.56 -4.86 3.12
CA ALA A 213 -10.27 -4.29 3.47
C ALA A 213 -9.32 -5.32 4.08
N GLY A 214 -9.74 -6.04 5.12
CA GLY A 214 -8.88 -7.02 5.80
C GLY A 214 -8.42 -8.15 4.89
N PHE A 215 -9.38 -8.92 4.37
CA PHE A 215 -9.10 -10.19 3.68
C PHE A 215 -9.03 -10.08 2.16
N GLY A 216 -9.65 -9.07 1.57
CA GLY A 216 -9.62 -8.82 0.13
C GLY A 216 -8.46 -7.93 -0.32
N LEU A 217 -7.94 -7.09 0.58
CA LEU A 217 -6.91 -6.09 0.27
C LEU A 217 -5.65 -6.26 1.10
N LEU A 218 -5.72 -6.03 2.43
CA LEU A 218 -4.53 -5.89 3.27
C LEU A 218 -3.71 -7.17 3.32
N LEU A 219 -4.38 -8.27 3.65
CA LEU A 219 -3.73 -9.58 3.77
C LEU A 219 -3.18 -10.06 2.41
N PRO A 220 -3.92 -9.97 1.28
CA PRO A 220 -3.36 -10.32 -0.02
C PRO A 220 -2.20 -9.44 -0.48
N ILE A 221 -2.23 -8.12 -0.23
CA ILE A 221 -1.10 -7.25 -0.53
C ILE A 221 0.12 -7.67 0.28
N TYR A 222 -0.04 -7.84 1.59
CA TYR A 222 1.02 -8.27 2.48
C TYR A 222 1.65 -9.58 2.01
N PHE A 223 0.83 -10.62 1.82
CA PHE A 223 1.31 -11.93 1.39
C PHE A 223 2.01 -11.86 0.03
N SER A 224 1.42 -11.18 -0.96
CA SER A 224 1.99 -11.06 -2.31
C SER A 224 3.36 -10.40 -2.31
N VAL A 225 3.51 -9.32 -1.54
CA VAL A 225 4.75 -8.58 -1.42
C VAL A 225 5.79 -9.42 -0.67
N CYS A 226 5.44 -10.02 0.47
CA CYS A 226 6.35 -10.89 1.23
C CYS A 226 6.81 -12.10 0.40
N HIS A 227 5.88 -12.76 -0.29
CA HIS A 227 6.14 -13.92 -1.14
C HIS A 227 7.12 -13.61 -2.28
N ARG A 228 7.16 -12.36 -2.76
CA ARG A 228 8.12 -11.94 -3.80
C ARG A 228 9.41 -11.36 -3.22
N MET A 229 9.29 -10.47 -2.25
CA MET A 229 10.37 -9.60 -1.79
C MET A 229 11.25 -10.24 -0.74
N LEU A 230 10.71 -11.07 0.16
CA LEU A 230 11.54 -11.72 1.18
C LEU A 230 12.58 -12.67 0.55
N PRO A 231 12.20 -13.57 -0.39
CA PRO A 231 13.20 -14.39 -1.09
C PRO A 231 14.17 -13.56 -1.93
N PHE A 232 13.70 -12.45 -2.52
CA PHE A 232 14.56 -11.54 -3.27
C PHE A 232 15.62 -10.90 -2.37
N PHE A 233 15.23 -10.29 -1.24
CA PHE A 233 16.18 -9.67 -0.32
C PHE A 233 17.15 -10.70 0.28
N ALA A 234 16.67 -11.88 0.67
CA ALA A 234 17.53 -12.96 1.13
C ALA A 234 18.59 -13.34 0.09
N SER A 235 18.23 -13.41 -1.20
CA SER A 235 19.19 -13.72 -2.27
C SER A 235 20.26 -12.65 -2.52
N ARG A 236 20.04 -11.42 -2.05
CA ARG A 236 21.01 -10.32 -2.16
C ARG A 236 22.02 -10.28 -1.01
N VAL A 237 21.71 -10.91 0.11
CA VAL A 237 22.53 -10.85 1.34
C VAL A 237 23.18 -12.20 1.64
N ILE A 238 22.48 -13.32 1.42
CA ILE A 238 22.93 -14.66 1.77
C ILE A 238 23.59 -15.31 0.56
N ALA A 239 24.90 -15.58 0.66
CA ALA A 239 25.66 -16.24 -0.40
C ALA A 239 25.10 -17.65 -0.69
N GLY A 240 24.88 -17.95 -1.98
CA GLY A 240 24.35 -19.24 -2.43
C GLY A 240 22.85 -19.44 -2.23
N TYR A 241 22.13 -18.48 -1.62
CA TYR A 241 20.68 -18.60 -1.45
C TYR A 241 19.94 -18.41 -2.78
N ARG A 242 19.18 -19.44 -3.18
CA ARG A 242 18.24 -19.36 -4.30
C ARG A 242 16.85 -19.06 -3.75
N GLY A 243 16.33 -17.88 -4.06
CA GLY A 243 14.98 -17.49 -3.67
C GLY A 243 13.94 -18.49 -4.18
N ARG A 244 13.12 -19.02 -3.28
CA ARG A 244 12.05 -19.96 -3.59
C ARG A 244 10.70 -19.31 -3.32
N ASN A 245 9.90 -19.14 -4.36
CA ASN A 245 8.58 -18.50 -4.34
C ASN A 245 7.60 -19.22 -5.29
N PRO A 246 7.26 -20.49 -5.01
CA PRO A 246 6.49 -21.31 -5.91
C PRO A 246 5.08 -20.75 -6.09
N LEU A 247 4.64 -20.51 -7.32
CA LEU A 247 3.38 -19.78 -7.58
C LEU A 247 2.13 -20.48 -7.03
N TRP A 248 2.17 -21.79 -6.80
CA TRP A 248 1.03 -22.52 -6.22
C TRP A 248 0.71 -22.06 -4.79
N THR A 249 1.69 -21.62 -3.99
CA THR A 249 1.40 -21.11 -2.63
C THR A 249 0.65 -19.79 -2.70
N LEU A 250 0.95 -18.95 -3.70
CA LEU A 250 0.20 -17.72 -3.96
C LEU A 250 -1.24 -18.02 -4.40
N GLY A 251 -1.42 -19.01 -5.28
CA GLY A 251 -2.76 -19.46 -5.69
C GLY A 251 -3.56 -20.05 -4.53
N LEU A 252 -2.95 -20.91 -3.72
CA LEU A 252 -3.57 -21.50 -2.53
C LEU A 252 -3.97 -20.43 -1.52
N PHE A 253 -3.06 -19.48 -1.23
CA PHE A 253 -3.35 -18.35 -0.36
C PHE A 253 -4.59 -17.57 -0.83
N TRP A 254 -4.69 -17.25 -2.13
CA TRP A 254 -5.87 -16.56 -2.67
C TRP A 254 -7.16 -17.36 -2.50
N ALA A 255 -7.11 -18.68 -2.75
CA ALA A 255 -8.27 -19.54 -2.55
C ALA A 255 -8.74 -19.51 -1.09
N LEU A 256 -7.81 -19.59 -0.13
CA LEU A 256 -8.11 -19.50 1.30
C LEU A 256 -8.62 -18.11 1.70
N ALA A 257 -8.02 -17.03 1.18
CA ALA A 257 -8.42 -15.65 1.51
C ALA A 257 -9.82 -15.32 0.97
N VAL A 258 -10.14 -15.75 -0.25
CA VAL A 258 -11.49 -15.57 -0.84
C VAL A 258 -12.51 -16.43 -0.11
N ALA A 259 -12.17 -17.67 0.23
CA ALA A 259 -13.04 -18.54 1.03
C ALA A 259 -13.32 -17.94 2.42
N HIS A 260 -12.29 -17.42 3.10
CA HIS A 260 -12.43 -16.72 4.37
C HIS A 260 -13.37 -15.53 4.24
N LEU A 261 -13.12 -14.65 3.25
CA LEU A 261 -13.96 -13.49 3.00
C LEU A 261 -15.41 -13.91 2.72
N GLY A 262 -15.63 -14.95 1.92
CA GLY A 262 -16.96 -15.51 1.66
C GLY A 262 -17.67 -15.97 2.94
N LEU A 263 -16.98 -16.73 3.79
CA LEU A 263 -17.50 -17.21 5.07
C LEU A 263 -17.85 -16.05 6.01
N GLU A 264 -16.99 -15.04 6.11
CA GLU A 264 -17.24 -13.81 6.88
C GLU A 264 -18.52 -13.11 6.41
N LEU A 265 -18.70 -12.96 5.09
CA LEU A 265 -19.86 -12.27 4.52
C LEU A 265 -21.18 -13.00 4.81
N VAL A 266 -21.18 -14.33 4.82
CA VAL A 266 -22.37 -15.14 5.18
C VAL A 266 -22.45 -15.46 6.68
N HIS A 267 -21.57 -14.88 7.50
CA HIS A 267 -21.52 -15.06 8.95
C HIS A 267 -21.29 -16.53 9.37
N GLY A 268 -20.57 -17.28 8.53
CA GLY A 268 -20.19 -18.68 8.72
C GLY A 268 -19.04 -18.88 9.72
N TYR A 269 -19.02 -18.12 10.82
CA TYR A 269 -17.93 -18.07 11.80
C TYR A 269 -17.44 -19.44 12.31
N PRO A 270 -18.32 -20.44 12.56
CA PRO A 270 -17.88 -21.77 13.01
C PRO A 270 -16.97 -22.51 12.02
N TRP A 271 -16.93 -22.09 10.76
CA TRP A 271 -16.16 -22.73 9.69
C TRP A 271 -14.87 -22.00 9.32
N LEU A 272 -14.61 -20.82 9.90
CA LEU A 272 -13.43 -20.01 9.56
C LEU A 272 -12.11 -20.73 9.82
N TRP A 273 -12.06 -21.62 10.80
CA TRP A 273 -10.85 -22.40 11.10
C TRP A 273 -10.38 -23.24 9.90
N LEU A 274 -11.27 -23.62 8.97
CA LEU A 274 -10.92 -24.36 7.75
C LEU A 274 -10.03 -23.52 6.82
N THR A 275 -10.25 -22.21 6.79
CA THR A 275 -9.45 -21.28 5.98
C THR A 275 -8.27 -20.72 6.75
N ASP A 276 -8.39 -20.56 8.08
CA ASP A 276 -7.41 -19.85 8.91
C ASP A 276 -6.24 -20.73 9.34
N LEU A 277 -6.51 -22.00 9.66
CA LEU A 277 -5.46 -22.94 10.07
C LEU A 277 -4.38 -23.16 8.98
N PRO A 278 -4.73 -23.31 7.69
CA PRO A 278 -3.72 -23.51 6.63
C PRO A 278 -3.12 -22.20 6.07
N MET A 279 -3.56 -21.01 6.49
CA MET A 279 -3.12 -19.72 5.96
C MET A 279 -1.95 -19.12 6.75
#